data_AF-A0A2N3GZ10-F1
#
_entry.id   AF-A0A2N3GZ10-F1
#
_cell.length_a   1.000
_cell.length_b   1.000
_cell.length_c   1.000
_cell.angle_alpha   90.00
_cell.angle_beta   90.00
_cell.angle_gamma   90.00
#
_symmetry.space_group_name_H-M   'P 1'
#
loop_
_entity.id
_entity.type
_entity.pdbx_description
1 polymer ?
#
loop_
_entity_poly.entity_id
_entity_poly.type
_entity_poly.pdbx_seq_one_letter_code
_entity_poly.pdbx_strand_id
1 'polypeptide(L)'
;MTNEALDTREQYLHWMRASSPAFLAPFALIGVSQLLAAAGSPAYAPPLGLRSMMLAAAVGAVIFGRTFGRRITLAPSGMSAENAVAFVRSTSWTLLGLAIAPSLLGIVLVLFTHSLGDALLMLVLTLLGFVLLYPRAVQWDAWLRHLVAPAEEVTV
;
A
#
# COMPACT_ATOMS: atom_id res chain seq x y z
N MET A 1 -28.99 5.38 16.71
CA MET A 1 -27.65 5.09 16.15
C MET A 1 -27.52 3.58 16.12
N THR A 2 -27.62 3.02 14.91
CA THR A 2 -27.85 1.60 14.61
C THR A 2 -26.58 0.78 14.81
N ASN A 3 -26.72 -0.44 15.34
CA ASN A 3 -25.61 -1.33 15.71
C ASN A 3 -24.61 -1.63 14.57
N GLU A 4 -24.97 -1.42 13.30
CA GLU A 4 -24.09 -1.64 12.13
C GLU A 4 -22.91 -0.64 12.03
N ALA A 5 -23.10 0.62 12.45
CA ALA A 5 -22.04 1.63 12.39
C ALA A 5 -20.95 1.39 13.44
N LEU A 6 -21.31 0.73 14.55
CA LEU A 6 -20.37 0.34 15.59
C LEU A 6 -19.46 -0.83 15.13
N ASP A 7 -20.02 -1.81 14.41
CA ASP A 7 -19.28 -2.96 13.90
C ASP A 7 -18.21 -2.56 12.85
N THR A 8 -18.56 -1.69 11.90
CA THR A 8 -17.62 -1.20 10.88
C THR A 8 -16.40 -0.51 11.48
N ARG A 9 -16.61 0.32 12.52
CA ARG A 9 -15.53 1.05 13.20
C ARG A 9 -14.61 0.08 13.94
N GLU A 10 -15.16 -0.91 14.64
CA GLU A 10 -14.38 -1.91 15.36
C GLU A 10 -13.50 -2.74 14.41
N GLN A 11 -14.05 -3.14 13.27
CA GLN A 11 -13.30 -3.89 12.26
C GLN A 11 -12.17 -3.06 11.64
N TYR A 12 -12.40 -1.77 11.39
CA TYR A 12 -11.35 -0.84 10.95
C TYR A 12 -10.25 -0.70 11.99
N LEU A 13 -10.61 -0.49 13.26
CA LEU A 13 -9.63 -0.37 14.35
C LEU A 13 -8.83 -1.67 14.53
N HIS A 14 -9.46 -2.82 14.39
CA HIS A 14 -8.78 -4.10 14.45
C HIS A 14 -7.76 -4.23 13.31
N TRP A 15 -8.15 -3.90 12.08
CA TRP A 15 -7.22 -3.89 10.94
C TRP A 15 -6.10 -2.84 11.10
N MET A 16 -6.41 -1.64 11.60
CA MET A 16 -5.42 -0.59 11.86
C MET A 16 -4.38 -1.07 12.88
N ARG A 17 -4.82 -1.70 13.97
CA ARG A 17 -3.91 -2.27 14.98
C ARG A 17 -3.02 -3.35 14.36
N ALA A 18 -3.60 -4.26 13.58
CA ALA A 18 -2.86 -5.32 12.89
C ALA A 18 -1.87 -4.79 11.85
N SER A 19 -2.19 -3.67 11.18
CA SER A 19 -1.32 -3.02 10.20
C SER A 19 -0.31 -2.06 10.81
N SER A 20 -0.47 -1.67 12.08
CA SER A 20 0.41 -0.70 12.73
C SER A 20 1.91 -1.04 12.70
N PRO A 21 2.34 -2.33 12.81
CA PRO A 21 3.77 -2.66 12.69
C PRO A 21 4.33 -2.34 11.30
N ALA A 22 3.50 -2.30 10.26
CA ALA A 22 3.93 -1.98 8.90
C ALA A 22 4.43 -0.53 8.77
N PHE A 23 4.04 0.39 9.65
CA PHE A 23 4.60 1.74 9.68
C PHE A 23 6.06 1.76 10.12
N LEU A 24 6.54 0.72 10.80
CA LEU A 24 7.95 0.57 11.16
C LEU A 24 8.77 -0.01 10.01
N ALA A 25 8.12 -0.67 9.04
CA ALA A 25 8.81 -1.31 7.92
C ALA A 25 9.71 -0.32 7.13
N PRO A 26 9.26 0.89 6.73
CA PRO A 26 10.12 1.82 6.02
C PRO A 26 11.39 2.19 6.79
N PHE A 27 11.30 2.29 8.12
CA PHE A 27 12.43 2.62 9.01
C PHE A 27 13.38 1.44 9.20
N ALA A 28 12.85 0.22 9.33
CA ALA A 28 13.69 -0.97 9.33
C ALA A 28 14.41 -1.14 7.99
N LEU A 29 13.70 -0.96 6.87
CA LEU A 29 14.23 -1.11 5.52
C LEU A 29 15.25 -0.02 5.17
N ILE A 30 15.08 1.22 5.64
CA ILE A 30 16.12 2.26 5.46
C ILE A 30 17.35 1.93 6.31
N GLY A 31 17.19 1.42 7.54
CA GLY A 31 18.32 0.98 8.37
C GLY A 31 19.14 -0.12 7.68
N VAL A 32 18.47 -1.13 7.11
CA VAL A 32 19.11 -2.16 6.28
C VAL A 32 19.81 -1.54 5.08
N SER A 33 19.15 -0.61 4.37
CA SER A 33 19.74 0.05 3.21
C SER A 33 20.98 0.87 3.56
N GLN A 34 21.01 1.53 4.72
CA GLN A 34 22.18 2.27 5.18
C GLN A 34 23.34 1.33 5.52
N LEU A 35 23.07 0.19 6.16
CA LEU A 35 24.07 -0.84 6.43
C LEU A 35 24.64 -1.41 5.12
N LEU A 36 23.79 -1.68 4.13
CA LEU A 36 24.21 -2.18 2.82
C LEU A 36 25.05 -1.14 2.06
N ALA A 37 24.65 0.13 2.07
CA ALA A 37 25.42 1.21 1.46
C ALA A 37 26.80 1.38 2.14
N ALA A 38 26.87 1.17 3.46
CA ALA A 38 28.11 1.26 4.23
C ALA A 38 29.04 0.04 4.08
N ALA A 39 28.50 -1.13 3.72
CA ALA A 39 29.27 -2.37 3.57
C ALA A 39 30.27 -2.35 2.39
N GLY A 40 30.17 -1.36 1.50
CA GLY A 40 31.18 -1.09 0.47
C GLY A 40 31.10 -1.97 -0.78
N SER A 41 31.85 -1.53 -1.79
CA SER A 41 32.03 -2.03 -3.18
C SER A 41 30.93 -2.92 -3.77
N PRO A 42 30.25 -2.49 -4.85
CA PRO A 42 29.27 -3.33 -5.53
C PRO A 42 29.90 -4.65 -5.99
N ALA A 43 29.30 -5.77 -5.58
CA ALA A 43 29.71 -7.11 -6.00
C ALA A 43 29.53 -7.31 -7.53
N TYR A 44 28.68 -6.49 -8.17
CA TYR A 44 28.38 -6.55 -9.61
C TYR A 44 28.10 -5.15 -10.17
N ALA A 45 28.50 -4.92 -11.43
CA ALA A 45 28.09 -3.71 -12.14
C ALA A 45 26.55 -3.71 -12.29
N PRO A 46 25.85 -2.61 -11.94
CA PRO A 46 24.40 -2.53 -12.11
C PRO A 46 24.04 -2.68 -13.60
N PRO A 47 22.98 -3.43 -13.94
CA PRO A 47 22.42 -3.42 -15.28
C PRO A 47 22.11 -1.99 -15.74
N LEU A 48 22.37 -1.70 -17.02
CA LEU A 48 22.01 -0.43 -17.63
C LEU A 48 20.52 -0.15 -17.42
N GLY A 49 20.19 1.03 -16.91
CA GLY A 49 18.80 1.44 -16.67
C GLY A 49 18.13 0.84 -15.43
N LEU A 50 18.80 0.01 -14.62
CA LEU A 50 18.23 -0.56 -13.39
C LEU A 50 17.63 0.53 -12.49
N ARG A 51 18.38 1.62 -12.26
CA ARG A 51 17.93 2.74 -11.41
C ARG A 51 16.61 3.34 -11.92
N SER A 52 16.54 3.67 -13.20
CA SER A 52 15.33 4.20 -13.81
C SER A 52 14.16 3.21 -13.78
N MET A 53 14.42 1.91 -13.98
CA MET A 53 13.38 0.88 -13.90
C MET A 53 12.84 0.73 -12.48
N MET A 54 13.71 0.70 -11.47
CA MET A 54 13.30 0.61 -10.07
C MET A 54 12.52 1.85 -9.64
N LEU A 55 12.96 3.05 -10.03
CA LEU A 55 12.25 4.29 -9.75
C LEU A 55 10.89 4.34 -10.46
N ALA A 56 10.83 3.94 -11.73
CA ALA A 56 9.58 3.86 -12.48
C ALA A 56 8.61 2.85 -11.86
N ALA A 57 9.11 1.68 -11.41
CA ALA A 57 8.31 0.68 -10.73
C ALA A 57 7.81 1.17 -9.37
N ALA A 58 8.64 1.87 -8.59
CA ALA A 58 8.25 2.46 -7.31
C ALA A 58 7.15 3.52 -7.47
N VAL A 59 7.34 4.46 -8.41
CA VAL A 59 6.33 5.47 -8.74
C VAL A 59 5.06 4.80 -9.30
N GLY A 60 5.24 3.81 -10.17
CA GLY A 60 4.17 3.02 -10.76
C GLY A 60 3.32 2.31 -9.71
N ALA A 61 3.93 1.71 -8.68
CA ALA A 61 3.23 1.08 -7.57
C ALA A 61 2.32 2.07 -6.82
N VAL A 62 2.81 3.29 -6.56
CA VAL A 62 2.02 4.34 -5.89
C VAL A 62 0.86 4.83 -6.76
N ILE A 63 1.12 5.09 -8.05
CA ILE A 63 0.09 5.54 -9.01
C ILE A 63 -0.96 4.45 -9.24
N PHE A 64 -0.51 3.21 -9.43
CA PHE A 64 -1.36 2.05 -9.58
C PHE A 64 -2.21 1.84 -8.33
N GLY A 65 -1.62 1.87 -7.14
CA GLY A 65 -2.34 1.75 -5.88
C GLY A 65 -3.42 2.81 -5.71
N ARG A 66 -3.12 4.06 -6.08
CA ARG A 66 -4.11 5.15 -6.01
C ARG A 66 -5.28 4.91 -6.96
N THR A 67 -4.99 4.39 -8.15
CA THR A 67 -6.02 4.05 -9.14
C THR A 67 -6.83 2.84 -8.68
N PHE A 68 -6.18 1.82 -8.15
CA PHE A 68 -6.77 0.61 -7.60
C PHE A 68 -7.74 0.94 -6.45
N GLY A 69 -7.31 1.75 -5.48
CA GLY A 69 -8.13 2.18 -4.35
C GLY A 69 -9.36 3.01 -4.76
N ARG A 70 -9.33 3.68 -5.91
CA ARG A 70 -10.49 4.39 -6.46
C ARG A 70 -11.47 3.46 -7.15
N ARG A 71 -11.00 2.35 -7.74
CA ARG A 71 -11.85 1.42 -8.49
C ARG A 71 -12.64 0.45 -7.62
N ILE A 72 -12.42 0.44 -6.30
CA ILE A 72 -13.21 -0.38 -5.35
C ILE A 72 -14.70 -0.04 -5.43
N THR A 73 -15.04 1.23 -5.65
CA THR A 73 -16.43 1.67 -5.85
C THR A 73 -17.00 1.28 -7.22
N LEU A 74 -16.25 0.57 -8.05
CA LEU A 74 -16.72 -0.05 -9.29
C LEU A 74 -16.94 -1.56 -9.13
N ALA A 75 -16.59 -2.13 -7.97
CA ALA A 75 -16.90 -3.52 -7.69
C ALA A 75 -18.43 -3.71 -7.62
N PRO A 76 -18.95 -4.90 -8.01
CA PRO A 76 -20.37 -5.20 -7.93
C PRO A 76 -20.90 -4.98 -6.50
N SER A 77 -22.03 -4.29 -6.39
CA SER A 77 -22.77 -4.13 -5.14
C SER A 77 -23.65 -5.38 -4.87
N GLY A 78 -24.31 -5.43 -3.72
CA GLY A 78 -25.13 -6.56 -3.29
C GLY A 78 -24.34 -7.67 -2.58
N MET A 79 -23.13 -7.39 -2.09
CA MET A 79 -22.39 -8.33 -1.24
C MET A 79 -23.01 -8.43 0.15
N SER A 80 -22.96 -9.62 0.76
CA SER A 80 -23.21 -9.75 2.19
C SER A 80 -22.20 -8.92 2.99
N ALA A 81 -22.60 -8.43 4.17
CA ALA A 81 -21.75 -7.60 5.01
C ALA A 81 -20.40 -8.28 5.34
N GLU A 82 -20.42 -9.57 5.66
CA GLU A 82 -19.20 -10.35 5.94
C GLU A 82 -18.24 -10.39 4.75
N ASN A 83 -18.75 -10.61 3.54
CA ASN A 83 -17.94 -10.66 2.32
C ASN A 83 -17.40 -9.28 1.94
N ALA A 84 -18.21 -8.23 2.10
CA ALA A 84 -17.77 -6.85 1.85
C ALA A 84 -16.62 -6.45 2.78
N VAL A 85 -16.69 -6.84 4.05
CA VAL A 85 -15.63 -6.62 5.05
C VAL A 85 -14.35 -7.37 4.67
N ALA A 86 -14.44 -8.66 4.34
CA ALA A 86 -13.29 -9.45 3.92
C ALA A 86 -12.62 -8.84 2.67
N PHE A 87 -13.42 -8.38 1.71
CA PHE A 87 -12.95 -7.72 0.50
C PHE A 87 -12.23 -6.38 0.80
N VAL A 88 -12.83 -5.52 1.63
CA VAL A 88 -12.24 -4.24 2.04
C VAL A 88 -10.93 -4.45 2.82
N ARG A 89 -10.89 -5.46 3.70
CA ARG A 89 -9.67 -5.81 4.44
C ARG A 89 -8.56 -6.29 3.50
N SER A 90 -8.86 -7.22 2.60
CA SER A 90 -7.90 -7.72 1.59
C SER A 90 -7.35 -6.60 0.72
N THR A 91 -8.24 -5.71 0.28
CA THR A 91 -7.89 -4.54 -0.51
C THR A 91 -6.98 -3.58 0.25
N SER A 92 -7.27 -3.36 1.53
CA SER A 92 -6.47 -2.49 2.39
C SER A 92 -5.05 -3.03 2.59
N TRP A 93 -4.89 -4.35 2.72
CA TRP A 93 -3.57 -4.99 2.73
C TRP A 93 -2.84 -4.85 1.40
N THR A 94 -3.55 -4.95 0.28
CA THR A 94 -2.97 -4.74 -1.05
C THR A 94 -2.44 -3.31 -1.21
N LEU A 95 -3.22 -2.31 -0.79
CA LEU A 95 -2.81 -0.90 -0.80
C LEU A 95 -1.60 -0.65 0.10
N LEU A 96 -1.57 -1.28 1.26
CA LEU A 96 -0.42 -1.21 2.18
C LEU A 96 0.84 -1.85 1.57
N GLY A 97 0.70 -3.01 0.90
CA GLY A 97 1.80 -3.64 0.17
C GLY A 97 2.35 -2.74 -0.94
N LEU A 98 1.47 -2.10 -1.71
CA LEU A 98 1.85 -1.12 -2.73
C LEU A 98 2.51 0.12 -2.15
N ALA A 99 2.12 0.55 -0.94
CA ALA A 99 2.77 1.65 -0.23
C ALA A 99 4.20 1.31 0.21
N ILE A 100 4.47 0.04 0.58
CA ILE A 100 5.77 -0.44 1.05
C ILE A 100 6.71 -0.78 -0.12
N ALA A 101 6.16 -1.09 -1.29
CA ALA A 101 6.91 -1.51 -2.47
C ALA A 101 8.13 -0.62 -2.81
N PRO A 102 8.06 0.74 -2.76
CA PRO A 102 9.23 1.57 -3.03
C PRO A 102 10.42 1.28 -2.10
N SER A 103 10.20 1.02 -0.81
CA SER A 103 11.29 0.69 0.12
C SER A 103 11.90 -0.69 -0.17
N LEU A 104 11.09 -1.67 -0.58
CA LEU A 104 11.61 -2.98 -0.99
C LEU A 104 12.46 -2.87 -2.26
N LEU A 105 11.97 -2.14 -3.26
CA LEU A 105 12.73 -1.84 -4.47
C LEU A 105 13.99 -1.03 -4.17
N GLY A 106 13.93 -0.15 -3.17
CA GLY A 106 15.06 0.62 -2.69
C GLY A 106 16.18 -0.24 -2.11
N ILE A 107 15.88 -1.29 -1.37
CA ILE A 107 16.90 -2.25 -0.90
C ILE A 107 17.61 -2.88 -2.09
N VAL A 108 16.85 -3.38 -3.06
CA VAL A 108 17.41 -3.97 -4.28
C VAL A 108 18.29 -2.96 -5.00
N LEU A 109 17.80 -1.73 -5.17
CA LEU A 109 18.56 -0.66 -5.82
C LEU A 109 19.86 -0.33 -5.07
N VAL A 110 19.82 -0.25 -3.75
CA VAL A 110 20.98 0.06 -2.91
C VAL A 110 22.01 -1.07 -2.92
N LEU A 111 21.60 -2.34 -3.01
CA LEU A 111 22.52 -3.47 -3.21
C LEU A 111 23.40 -3.31 -4.46
N PHE A 112 22.86 -2.71 -5.52
CA PHE A 112 23.60 -2.50 -6.76
C PHE A 112 24.32 -1.14 -6.82
N THR A 113 23.76 -0.10 -6.20
CA THR A 113 24.25 1.28 -6.35
C THR A 113 25.08 1.78 -5.18
N HIS A 114 24.92 1.20 -3.97
CA HIS A 114 25.49 1.69 -2.72
C HIS A 114 25.22 3.18 -2.45
N SER A 115 24.13 3.69 -3.01
CA SER A 115 23.78 5.11 -2.99
C SER A 115 22.82 5.40 -1.86
N LEU A 116 23.28 6.13 -0.84
CA LEU A 116 22.41 6.62 0.24
C LEU A 116 21.28 7.51 -0.32
N GLY A 117 21.56 8.27 -1.39
CA GLY A 117 20.56 9.10 -2.04
C GLY A 117 19.40 8.29 -2.61
N ASP A 118 19.66 7.11 -3.18
CA ASP A 118 18.61 6.22 -3.67
C ASP A 118 17.80 5.59 -2.54
N ALA A 119 18.47 5.25 -1.42
CA ALA A 119 17.79 4.77 -0.21
C ALA A 119 16.81 5.82 0.34
N LEU A 120 17.25 7.08 0.47
CA LEU A 120 16.43 8.18 0.95
C LEU A 120 15.31 8.54 -0.02
N LEU A 121 15.57 8.54 -1.33
CA LEU A 121 14.55 8.79 -2.34
C LEU A 121 13.43 7.73 -2.27
N MET A 122 13.80 6.47 -2.12
CA MET A 122 12.83 5.37 -1.99
C MET A 122 12.06 5.45 -0.67
N LEU A 123 12.69 5.89 0.42
CA LEU A 123 11.98 6.20 1.67
C LEU A 123 10.94 7.30 1.46
N VAL A 124 11.30 8.40 0.79
CA VAL A 124 10.35 9.50 0.49
C VAL A 124 9.18 8.97 -0.35
N LEU A 125 9.43 8.15 -1.37
CA LEU A 125 8.38 7.53 -2.18
C LEU A 125 7.49 6.59 -1.36
N THR A 126 8.06 5.80 -0.44
CA THR A 126 7.29 4.95 0.48
C THR A 126 6.40 5.79 1.39
N LEU A 127 6.94 6.83 2.02
CA LEU A 127 6.16 7.72 2.88
C LEU A 127 5.02 8.39 2.11
N LEU A 128 5.28 8.83 0.88
CA LEU A 128 4.25 9.33 -0.02
C LEU A 128 3.21 8.25 -0.34
N GLY A 129 3.63 7.02 -0.59
CA GLY A 129 2.78 5.85 -0.75
C GLY A 129 1.85 5.65 0.46
N PHE A 130 2.37 5.69 1.68
CA PHE A 130 1.56 5.62 2.90
C PHE A 130 0.54 6.75 2.98
N VAL A 131 0.94 7.99 2.72
CA VAL A 131 0.03 9.15 2.76
C VAL A 131 -1.11 9.02 1.75
N LEU A 132 -0.81 8.47 0.56
CA LEU A 132 -1.78 8.38 -0.55
C LEU A 132 -2.63 7.12 -0.53
N LEU A 133 -2.10 6.01 -0.02
CA LEU A 133 -2.71 4.68 -0.15
C LEU A 133 -3.25 4.13 1.17
N TYR A 134 -2.82 4.65 2.32
CA TYR A 134 -3.31 4.16 3.60
C TYR A 134 -4.83 4.46 3.74
N PRO A 135 -5.68 3.43 3.87
CA PRO A 135 -7.11 3.62 3.92
C PRO A 135 -7.52 4.35 5.20
N ARG A 136 -8.34 5.38 5.03
CA ARG A 136 -8.94 6.14 6.13
C ARG A 136 -10.28 5.52 6.56
N ALA A 137 -10.68 5.73 7.81
CA ALA A 137 -11.97 5.24 8.33
C ALA A 137 -13.16 5.63 7.45
N VAL A 138 -13.20 6.89 6.99
CA VAL A 138 -14.26 7.43 6.11
C VAL A 138 -14.29 6.70 4.76
N GLN A 139 -13.12 6.29 4.27
CA GLN A 139 -12.99 5.59 2.99
C GLN A 139 -13.44 4.13 3.11
N TRP A 140 -13.11 3.45 4.21
CA TRP A 140 -13.64 2.13 4.54
C TRP A 140 -15.16 2.11 4.60
N ASP A 141 -15.74 3.07 5.32
CA ASP A 141 -17.19 3.21 5.44
C ASP A 141 -17.86 3.47 4.08
N ALA A 142 -17.26 4.32 3.23
CA ALA A 142 -17.76 4.54 1.88
C ALA A 142 -17.70 3.27 1.00
N TRP A 143 -16.62 2.50 1.09
CA TRP A 143 -16.50 1.24 0.35
C TRP A 143 -17.51 0.20 0.81
N LEU A 144 -17.69 0.03 2.12
CA LEU A 144 -18.65 -0.93 2.66
C LEU A 144 -20.08 -0.57 2.28
N ARG A 145 -20.46 0.71 2.38
CA ARG A 145 -21.78 1.18 1.95
C ARG A 145 -22.04 0.91 0.47
N HIS A 146 -21.05 1.14 -0.40
CA HIS A 146 -21.17 0.81 -1.83
C HIS A 146 -21.34 -0.68 -2.08
N LEU A 147 -20.53 -1.52 -1.42
CA LEU A 147 -20.51 -2.97 -1.65
C LEU A 147 -21.76 -3.68 -1.13
N VAL A 148 -22.32 -3.20 -0.02
CA VAL A 148 -23.51 -3.78 0.62
C VAL A 148 -24.81 -3.21 0.06
N ALA A 149 -24.76 -2.05 -0.61
CA ALA A 149 -25.94 -1.48 -1.27
C ALA A 149 -26.61 -2.54 -2.15
N PRO A 150 -27.95 -2.65 -2.14
CA PRO A 150 -28.64 -3.60 -2.99
C PRO A 150 -28.17 -3.39 -4.43
N ALA A 151 -27.84 -4.49 -5.12
CA ALA A 151 -27.57 -4.43 -6.54
C ALA A 151 -28.80 -3.79 -7.18
N GLU A 152 -28.65 -2.61 -7.80
CA GLU A 152 -29.72 -2.08 -8.64
C GLU A 152 -30.03 -3.20 -9.64
N GLU A 153 -31.24 -3.74 -9.58
CA GLU A 153 -31.76 -4.61 -10.63
C GLU A 153 -31.71 -3.76 -11.89
N VAL A 154 -30.66 -3.96 -12.69
CA VAL A 154 -30.59 -3.44 -14.04
C VAL A 154 -31.65 -4.22 -14.82
N THR A 155 -32.89 -3.76 -14.73
CA THR A 155 -33.95 -4.13 -15.66
C THR A 155 -33.52 -3.58 -17.02
N VAL A 156 -32.94 -4.46 -17.83
CA VAL A 156 -32.83 -4.30 -19.28
C VAL A 156 -34.18 -4.62 -19.91
#